data_AF-A0A350XD12-F1
#
_entry.id   AF-A0A350XD12-F1
#
_cell.length_a   1.000
_cell.length_b   1.000
_cell.length_c   1.000
_cell.angle_alpha   90.00
_cell.angle_beta   90.00
_cell.angle_gamma   90.00
#
_symmetry.space_group_name_H-M   'P 1'
#
loop_
_entity.id
_entity.type
_entity.pdbx_description
1 polymer ?
#
loop_
_entity_poly.entity_id
_entity_poly.type
_entity_poly.pdbx_seq_one_letter_code
_entity_poly.pdbx_strand_id
1 'polypeptide(L)'
;MLIPLTREKFEQLIPLIATGNQYKYSWGKPRDVILRLLISVGIPLLLYLLHFALPDFDGLFSVLGIIAGTYVLWGPIFWSSLKNAECRRYKYSGFWRGEVLDAYVTDEVVGKQLTTNKRG
;
A
#
# COMPACT_ATOMS: atom_id res chain seq x y z
N MET A 1 16.29 -15.68 -15.54
CA MET A 1 15.48 -15.83 -16.76
C MET A 1 14.11 -15.20 -16.56
N LEU A 2 13.63 -14.39 -17.51
CA LEU A 2 12.28 -13.83 -17.50
C LEU A 2 11.32 -14.78 -18.23
N ILE A 3 10.25 -15.18 -17.56
CA ILE A 3 9.18 -15.99 -18.16
C ILE A 3 8.05 -15.02 -18.52
N PRO A 4 7.80 -14.76 -19.82
CA PRO A 4 6.78 -13.79 -20.23
C PRO A 4 5.39 -14.27 -19.84
N LEU A 5 4.55 -13.35 -19.39
CA LEU A 5 3.16 -13.62 -19.07
C LEU A 5 2.25 -13.10 -20.18
N THR A 6 1.28 -13.91 -20.61
CA THR A 6 0.27 -13.43 -21.54
C THR A 6 -0.59 -12.35 -20.89
N ARG A 7 -1.14 -11.44 -21.70
CA ARG A 7 -1.96 -10.34 -21.17
C ARG A 7 -3.17 -10.85 -20.39
N GLU A 8 -3.83 -11.90 -20.88
CA GLU A 8 -4.97 -12.51 -20.20
C GLU A 8 -4.60 -13.06 -18.81
N LYS A 9 -3.47 -13.77 -18.72
CA LYS A 9 -2.99 -14.31 -17.43
C LYS A 9 -2.61 -13.20 -16.47
N PHE A 10 -2.02 -12.12 -16.97
CA PHE A 10 -1.70 -10.95 -16.16
C PHE A 10 -2.95 -10.31 -15.56
N GLU A 11 -4.02 -10.14 -16.34
CA GLU A 11 -5.27 -9.56 -15.85
C GLU A 11 -6.03 -10.46 -14.88
N GLN A 12 -5.85 -11.78 -14.97
CA GLN A 12 -6.33 -12.74 -13.96
C GLN A 12 -5.56 -12.61 -12.64
N LEU A 13 -4.25 -12.38 -12.70
CA LEU A 13 -3.41 -12.23 -11.50
C LEU A 13 -3.55 -10.84 -10.84
N ILE A 14 -3.70 -9.78 -11.63
CA ILE A 14 -3.88 -8.40 -11.17
C ILE A 14 -5.26 -7.89 -11.61
N PRO A 15 -6.32 -8.16 -10.83
CA PRO A 15 -7.68 -7.76 -11.17
C PRO A 15 -7.88 -6.25 -11.08
N LEU A 16 -8.93 -5.75 -11.74
CA LEU A 16 -9.29 -4.31 -11.71
C LEU A 16 -9.61 -3.83 -10.28
N ILE A 17 -10.31 -4.66 -9.51
CA ILE A 17 -10.73 -4.35 -8.14
C ILE A 17 -9.86 -5.15 -7.17
N ALA A 18 -9.62 -4.57 -5.99
CA ALA A 18 -8.90 -5.21 -4.91
C ALA A 18 -9.43 -6.62 -4.59
N THR A 19 -8.52 -7.58 -4.43
CA THR A 19 -8.88 -8.91 -3.87
C THR A 19 -9.06 -8.84 -2.36
N GLY A 20 -9.68 -9.86 -1.76
CA GLY A 20 -9.84 -9.93 -0.29
C GLY A 20 -8.51 -9.88 0.47
N ASN A 21 -7.46 -10.52 -0.07
CA ASN A 21 -6.11 -10.45 0.53
C ASN A 21 -5.51 -9.05 0.42
N GLN A 22 -5.70 -8.37 -0.72
CA GLN A 22 -5.25 -6.99 -0.91
C GLN A 22 -6.03 -6.02 -0.01
N TYR A 23 -7.32 -6.26 0.22
CA TYR A 23 -8.12 -5.50 1.16
C TYR A 23 -7.55 -5.60 2.57
N LYS A 24 -7.33 -6.83 3.06
CA LYS A 24 -6.72 -7.10 4.38
C LYS A 24 -5.34 -6.46 4.51
N TYR A 25 -4.49 -6.57 3.50
CA TYR A 25 -3.18 -5.93 3.49
C TYR A 25 -3.27 -4.41 3.56
N SER A 26 -4.21 -3.82 2.82
CA SER A 26 -4.40 -2.36 2.76
C SER A 26 -4.98 -1.75 4.02
N TRP A 27 -5.40 -2.53 5.03
CA TRP A 27 -5.65 -2.00 6.38
C TRP A 27 -4.38 -1.48 7.04
N GLY A 28 -3.21 -1.95 6.62
CA GLY A 28 -1.93 -1.34 6.97
C GLY A 28 -1.63 -1.36 8.46
N LYS A 29 -1.00 -0.28 8.95
CA LYS A 29 -0.66 -0.12 10.37
C LYS A 29 -1.85 0.45 11.14
N PRO A 30 -1.92 0.28 12.48
CA PRO A 30 -2.97 0.89 13.31
C PRO A 30 -3.12 2.40 13.08
N ARG A 31 -2.01 3.10 12.84
CA ARG A 31 -2.00 4.52 12.45
C ARG A 31 -2.86 4.80 11.22
N ASP A 32 -2.78 3.96 10.19
CA ASP A 32 -3.50 4.17 8.93
C ASP A 32 -5.02 3.98 9.15
N VAL A 33 -5.38 3.04 10.02
CA VAL A 33 -6.77 2.82 10.44
C VAL A 33 -7.33 4.04 11.17
N ILE A 34 -6.58 4.58 12.13
CA ILE A 34 -6.96 5.78 12.89
C ILE A 34 -7.14 6.97 11.93
N LEU A 35 -6.20 7.18 11.00
CA LEU A 35 -6.31 8.26 10.02
C LEU A 35 -7.56 8.13 9.15
N ARG A 36 -7.92 6.91 8.72
CA ARG A 36 -9.14 6.67 7.95
C ARG A 36 -10.40 6.93 8.78
N LEU A 37 -10.40 6.54 10.06
CA LEU A 37 -11.50 6.84 10.98
C LEU A 37 -11.65 8.35 11.21
N LEU A 38 -10.54 9.07 11.34
CA LEU A 38 -10.55 10.53 11.46
C LEU A 38 -11.14 11.17 10.20
N ILE A 39 -10.80 10.67 9.01
CA ILE A 39 -11.38 11.15 7.75
C ILE A 39 -12.89 10.85 7.71
N SER A 40 -13.30 9.64 8.10
CA SER A 40 -14.70 9.23 8.03
C SER A 40 -15.60 9.95 9.03
N VAL A 41 -15.05 10.55 10.08
CA VAL A 41 -15.84 11.36 11.02
C VAL A 41 -15.66 12.85 10.73
N GLY A 42 -14.42 13.28 10.44
CA GLY A 42 -14.07 14.69 10.28
C GLY A 42 -14.67 15.32 9.03
N ILE A 43 -14.64 14.65 7.87
CA ILE A 43 -15.22 15.21 6.64
C ILE A 43 -16.75 15.36 6.77
N PRO A 44 -17.52 14.34 7.19
CA PRO A 44 -18.95 14.51 7.39
C PRO A 44 -19.30 15.61 8.40
N LEU A 45 -18.52 15.73 9.49
CA LEU A 45 -18.71 16.81 10.46
C LEU A 45 -18.50 18.21 9.84
N LEU A 46 -17.45 18.38 9.04
CA LEU A 46 -17.21 19.63 8.31
C LEU A 46 -18.32 19.96 7.32
N LEU A 47 -18.80 18.96 6.58
CA LEU A 47 -19.92 19.12 5.64
C LEU A 47 -21.22 19.47 6.37
N TYR A 48 -21.45 18.88 7.54
CA TYR A 48 -22.58 19.21 8.42
C TYR A 48 -22.51 20.65 8.94
N LEU A 49 -21.32 21.16 9.28
CA LEU A 49 -21.17 22.56 9.65
C LEU A 49 -21.40 23.49 8.45
N LEU A 50 -20.94 23.09 7.26
CA LEU A 50 -21.09 23.87 6.03
C LEU A 50 -22.55 23.95 5.57
N HIS A 51 -23.37 22.94 5.87
CA HIS A 51 -24.81 22.98 5.65
C HIS A 51 -25.47 24.23 6.24
N PHE A 52 -25.08 24.67 7.44
CA PHE A 52 -25.63 25.89 8.06
C PHE A 52 -25.25 27.18 7.32
N ALA A 53 -24.10 27.19 6.64
CA ALA A 53 -23.62 28.36 5.89
C ALA A 53 -24.15 28.39 4.45
N LEU A 54 -24.43 27.23 3.87
CA LEU A 54 -24.79 27.05 2.46
C LEU A 54 -25.98 26.08 2.31
N PRO A 55 -27.21 26.49 2.70
CA PRO A 55 -28.37 25.61 2.72
C PRO A 55 -28.80 25.11 1.33
N ASP A 56 -28.53 25.88 0.27
CA ASP A 56 -28.86 25.49 -1.11
C ASP A 56 -28.12 24.21 -1.58
N PHE A 57 -27.04 23.81 -0.89
CA PHE A 57 -26.21 22.66 -1.22
C PHE A 57 -26.44 21.46 -0.30
N ASP A 58 -27.49 21.45 0.53
CA ASP A 58 -27.73 20.43 1.54
C ASP A 58 -27.70 19.00 0.98
N GLY A 59 -28.41 18.77 -0.13
CA GLY A 59 -28.43 17.45 -0.78
C GLY A 59 -27.04 16.98 -1.22
N LEU A 60 -26.20 17.89 -1.73
CA LEU A 60 -24.83 17.57 -2.13
C LEU A 60 -23.96 17.22 -0.91
N PHE A 61 -24.04 18.02 0.16
CA PHE A 61 -23.29 17.76 1.39
C PHE A 61 -23.69 16.45 2.06
N SER A 62 -24.98 16.11 2.01
CA SER A 62 -25.49 14.84 2.51
C SER A 62 -24.89 13.64 1.76
N VAL A 63 -24.87 13.69 0.42
CA VAL A 63 -24.28 12.62 -0.41
C VAL A 63 -22.77 12.50 -0.16
N LEU A 64 -22.04 13.62 -0.16
CA LEU A 64 -20.61 13.64 0.12
C LEU A 64 -20.30 13.16 1.54
N GLY A 65 -21.16 13.49 2.50
CA GLY A 65 -21.08 13.03 3.89
C GLY A 65 -21.22 11.51 4.00
N ILE A 66 -22.14 10.89 3.26
CA ILE A 66 -22.28 9.42 3.24
C ILE A 66 -21.05 8.76 2.62
N ILE A 67 -20.56 9.29 1.49
CA ILE A 67 -19.36 8.78 0.82
C ILE A 67 -18.15 8.88 1.76
N ALA A 68 -17.93 10.04 2.38
CA ALA A 68 -16.83 10.23 3.31
C ALA A 68 -17.00 9.40 4.59
N GLY A 69 -18.22 9.29 5.13
CA GLY A 69 -18.53 8.50 6.33
C GLY A 69 -18.25 7.01 6.16
N THR A 70 -18.39 6.51 4.94
CA THR A 70 -18.08 5.11 4.60
C THR A 70 -16.62 4.90 4.15
N TYR A 71 -15.76 5.92 4.21
CA TYR A 71 -14.37 5.87 3.73
C TYR A 71 -13.53 4.76 4.37
N VAL A 72 -13.78 4.41 5.62
CA VAL A 72 -13.09 3.29 6.29
C VAL A 72 -13.32 1.96 5.56
N LEU A 73 -14.52 1.77 4.99
CA LEU A 73 -14.90 0.55 4.30
C LEU A 73 -14.32 0.53 2.88
N TRP A 74 -14.56 1.57 2.08
CA TRP A 74 -14.20 1.57 0.66
C TRP A 74 -12.78 2.10 0.37
N GLY A 75 -12.20 2.90 1.27
CA GLY A 75 -10.84 3.45 1.11
C GLY A 75 -9.77 2.39 0.84
N PRO A 76 -9.66 1.29 1.62
CA PRO A 76 -8.70 0.23 1.34
C PRO A 76 -8.90 -0.42 -0.04
N ILE A 77 -10.15 -0.56 -0.48
CA ILE A 77 -10.51 -1.12 -1.80
C ILE A 77 -9.97 -0.18 -2.89
N PHE A 78 -10.22 1.12 -2.76
CA PHE A 78 -9.78 2.13 -3.72
C PHE A 78 -8.26 2.17 -3.86
N TRP A 79 -7.52 2.23 -2.74
CA TRP A 79 -6.06 2.28 -2.77
C TRP A 79 -5.41 1.03 -3.35
N SER A 80 -5.93 -0.16 -3.05
CA SER A 80 -5.45 -1.40 -3.69
C SER A 80 -5.78 -1.44 -5.18
N SER A 81 -6.96 -0.95 -5.58
CA SER A 81 -7.37 -0.94 -6.99
C SER A 81 -6.53 0.04 -7.81
N LEU A 82 -6.15 1.19 -7.24
CA LEU A 82 -5.20 2.13 -7.87
C LEU A 82 -3.84 1.48 -8.13
N LYS A 83 -3.31 0.73 -7.15
CA LYS A 83 -2.04 -0.01 -7.34
C LYS A 83 -2.17 -1.05 -8.45
N ASN A 84 -3.28 -1.78 -8.49
CA ASN A 84 -3.54 -2.73 -9.57
C ASN A 84 -3.59 -2.02 -10.93
N ALA A 85 -4.28 -0.88 -11.03
CA ALA A 85 -4.34 -0.08 -12.26
C ALA A 85 -2.97 0.43 -12.70
N GLU A 86 -2.14 0.87 -11.75
CA GLU A 86 -0.76 1.29 -12.03
C GLU A 86 0.07 0.14 -12.58
N CYS A 87 -0.01 -1.06 -11.98
CA CYS A 87 0.63 -2.26 -12.52
C CYS A 87 0.10 -2.60 -13.92
N ARG A 88 -1.20 -2.42 -14.17
CA ARG A 88 -1.83 -2.75 -15.46
C ARG A 88 -1.47 -1.82 -16.61
N ARG A 89 -0.92 -0.64 -16.30
CA ARG A 89 -0.40 0.32 -17.29
C ARG A 89 0.75 -0.25 -18.12
N TYR A 90 1.52 -1.19 -17.56
CA TYR A 90 2.64 -1.79 -18.27
C TYR A 90 2.16 -2.84 -19.29
N LYS A 91 2.64 -2.70 -20.53
CA LYS A 91 2.28 -3.59 -21.66
C LYS A 91 2.90 -4.97 -21.54
N TYR A 92 4.09 -5.06 -20.95
CA TYR A 92 4.86 -6.30 -20.82
C TYR A 92 5.04 -6.63 -19.34
N SER A 93 4.74 -7.88 -19.00
CA SER A 93 4.89 -8.44 -17.65
C SER A 93 5.45 -9.84 -17.74
N GLY A 94 6.25 -10.25 -16.76
CA GLY A 94 6.80 -11.60 -16.70
C GLY A 94 7.31 -11.92 -15.32
N PHE A 95 7.43 -13.20 -15.02
CA PHE A 95 8.07 -13.65 -13.79
C PHE A 95 9.59 -13.57 -13.97
N TRP A 96 10.26 -12.97 -12.99
CA TRP A 96 11.72 -13.04 -12.91
C TRP A 96 12.12 -14.24 -12.07
N ARG A 97 12.83 -15.17 -12.68
CA ARG A 97 13.45 -16.31 -11.99
C ARG A 97 14.95 -16.09 -11.94
N GLY A 98 15.48 -15.80 -10.76
CA GLY A 98 16.91 -15.84 -10.47
C GLY A 98 17.29 -17.16 -9.81
N GLU A 99 18.51 -17.61 -10.04
CA GLU A 99 19.15 -18.69 -9.30
C GLU A 99 20.38 -18.09 -8.59
N VAL A 100 20.54 -18.37 -7.31
CA VAL A 100 21.72 -17.93 -6.55
C VAL A 100 22.81 -18.96 -6.82
N LEU A 101 23.81 -18.57 -7.61
CA LEU A 101 24.89 -19.48 -8.02
C LEU A 101 25.89 -19.69 -6.88
N ASP A 102 26.37 -18.58 -6.30
CA ASP A 102 27.31 -18.60 -5.19
C ASP A 102 26.95 -17.52 -4.18
N ALA A 103 27.00 -17.87 -2.91
CA ALA A 103 26.85 -16.95 -1.78
C ALA A 103 28.15 -17.00 -0.97
N TYR A 104 28.94 -15.92 -1.04
CA TYR A 104 30.18 -15.81 -0.28
C TYR A 104 29.91 -15.13 1.05
N VAL A 105 30.35 -15.75 2.14
CA VAL A 105 30.39 -15.15 3.46
C VAL A 105 31.83 -14.77 3.74
N THR A 106 32.11 -13.48 3.85
CA THR A 106 33.42 -12.98 4.25
C THR A 106 33.33 -12.51 5.70
N ASP A 107 33.97 -13.25 6.60
CA ASP A 107 34.22 -12.76 7.95
C ASP A 107 35.45 -11.85 7.92
N GLU A 108 35.27 -10.56 8.25
CA GLU A 108 36.40 -9.69 8.56
C GLU A 108 37.03 -10.13 9.89
N VAL A 109 38.12 -10.89 9.80
CA VAL A 109 38.96 -11.18 10.97
C VAL A 109 39.74 -9.91 11.31
N VAL A 110 39.21 -9.10 12.22
CA VAL A 110 39.96 -8.00 12.87
C VAL A 110 41.00 -8.62 13.80
N GLY A 111 42.08 -9.15 13.23
CA GLY A 111 43.24 -9.66 13.95
C GLY A 111 44.01 -8.51 14.56
N LYS A 112 43.62 -8.07 15.76
CA LYS A 112 44.44 -7.17 16.57
C LYS A 112 45.67 -7.94 17.07
N GLN A 113 46.78 -7.89 16.32
CA GLN A 113 48.07 -8.33 16.84
C GLN A 113 48.49 -7.43 18.00
N LEU A 114 48.32 -7.91 19.22
CA LEU A 114 48.98 -7.35 20.39
C LEU A 114 50.41 -7.90 20.41
N THR A 115 51.38 -7.08 19.97
CA THR A 115 52.79 -7.34 20.22
C THR A 115 53.06 -7.18 21.72
N THR A 116 53.01 -8.27 22.48
CA THR A 116 53.57 -8.29 23.84
C THR A 116 55.09 -8.24 23.74
N ASN A 117 55.66 -7.13 24.19
CA ASN A 117 57.10 -7.01 24.43
C ASN A 117 57.50 -7.95 25.57
N LYS A 118 58.70 -8.55 25.53
CA LYS A 118 59.22 -9.48 26.56
C LYS A 118 59.57 -8.81 27.90
N ARG A 119 58.83 -7.78 28.29
CA ARG A 119 58.93 -7.08 29.58
C ARG A 119 57.53 -6.82 30.11
N GLY A 120 56.91 -7.86 30.68
CA GLY A 120 55.71 -7.78 31.54
C GLY A 120 54.55 -6.96 31.01
#